data_AF-A0A822ZBL9-F1
#
_entry.id   AF-A0A822ZBL9-F1
#
_cell.length_a   1.000
_cell.length_b   1.000
_cell.length_c   1.000
_cell.angle_alpha   90.00
_cell.angle_beta   90.00
_cell.angle_gamma   90.00
#
_symmetry.space_group_name_H-M   'P 1'
#
loop_
_entity.id
_entity.type
_entity.pdbx_description
1 polymer ?
#
loop_
_entity_poly.entity_id
_entity_poly.type
_entity_poly.pdbx_seq_one_letter_code
_entity_poly.pdbx_strand_id
1 'polypeptide(L)'
;MSSSMVEMASQGGDEEGNERLDKLHMTDLATTTLYLTRETFLQAAISLKDRVIEATWKERGGLQLQSMDPTVYTGLLGTAFTCLRSYQATGCQSDLQLCAEIVDTCAAVARSSKRHLTFLCGSGGVYALGAVVANYKDDCQRRDLYLDLFLESGRRDCNLLVLLTLVRLSIDGFHTRTLKILRKM
;
A
#
# COMPACT_ATOMS: atom_id res chain seq x y z
N MET A 1 -81.20 28.15 -22.72
CA MET A 1 -81.37 27.20 -23.84
C MET A 1 -80.06 27.22 -24.61
N SER A 2 -79.30 26.17 -24.84
CA SER A 2 -79.33 24.77 -24.42
C SER A 2 -77.91 24.22 -24.62
N SER A 3 -77.61 23.19 -23.84
CA SER A 3 -76.39 22.37 -23.82
C SER A 3 -75.96 21.83 -25.20
N SER A 4 -74.65 21.58 -25.35
CA SER A 4 -74.20 20.37 -26.03
C SER A 4 -72.81 19.95 -25.51
N MET A 5 -72.80 18.83 -24.77
CA MET A 5 -71.63 18.04 -24.44
C MET A 5 -71.22 17.18 -25.63
N VAL A 6 -69.91 17.09 -25.89
CA VAL A 6 -69.31 15.92 -26.56
C VAL A 6 -68.05 15.53 -25.80
N GLU A 7 -68.14 14.40 -25.13
CA GLU A 7 -67.05 13.62 -24.55
C GLU A 7 -66.61 12.62 -25.63
N MET A 8 -65.30 12.56 -25.93
CA MET A 8 -64.64 11.34 -26.41
C MET A 8 -63.13 11.48 -26.16
N ALA A 9 -62.61 10.52 -25.39
CA ALA A 9 -61.23 10.37 -25.00
C ALA A 9 -60.34 9.87 -26.16
N SER A 10 -59.04 10.17 -26.09
CA SER A 10 -58.00 9.13 -26.13
C SER A 10 -56.62 9.71 -25.76
N GLN A 11 -56.13 9.21 -24.62
CA GLN A 11 -54.77 9.07 -24.11
C GLN A 11 -53.59 9.69 -24.90
N GLY A 12 -52.83 10.52 -24.17
CA GLY A 12 -51.46 10.84 -24.49
C GLY A 12 -50.49 9.76 -24.01
N GLY A 13 -49.24 9.91 -24.47
CA GLY A 13 -48.01 9.41 -23.87
C GLY A 13 -47.82 7.89 -23.91
N ASP A 14 -46.73 7.45 -24.54
CA ASP A 14 -45.71 6.61 -23.89
C ASP A 14 -44.65 6.23 -24.94
N GLU A 15 -43.67 7.12 -25.12
CA GLU A 15 -42.35 6.75 -25.62
C GLU A 15 -41.60 6.07 -24.47
N GLU A 16 -41.76 4.75 -24.30
CA GLU A 16 -41.00 4.02 -23.28
C GLU A 16 -40.53 2.68 -23.85
N GLY A 17 -39.50 2.76 -24.70
CA GLY A 17 -38.94 1.58 -25.37
C GLY A 17 -37.42 1.53 -25.47
N ASN A 18 -36.69 2.60 -25.14
CA ASN A 18 -35.25 2.69 -25.42
C ASN A 18 -34.34 2.77 -24.18
N GLU A 19 -34.89 2.90 -22.98
CA GLU A 19 -34.11 3.19 -21.76
C GLU A 19 -33.34 1.98 -21.21
N ARG A 20 -33.71 0.78 -21.63
CA ARG A 20 -33.12 -0.47 -21.13
C ARG A 20 -31.89 -0.92 -21.92
N LEU A 21 -31.78 -0.54 -23.19
CA LEU A 21 -30.62 -0.84 -24.03
C LEU A 21 -29.45 0.11 -23.71
N ASP A 22 -29.76 1.37 -23.40
CA ASP A 22 -28.77 2.41 -23.11
C ASP A 22 -28.07 2.21 -21.74
N LYS A 23 -28.80 1.67 -20.74
CA LYS A 23 -28.22 1.34 -19.43
C LYS A 23 -27.13 0.26 -19.50
N LEU A 24 -27.28 -0.74 -20.37
CA LEU A 24 -26.29 -1.83 -20.51
C LEU A 24 -25.01 -1.33 -21.17
N HIS A 25 -25.11 -0.48 -22.20
CA HIS A 25 -23.96 0.14 -22.85
C HIS A 25 -23.25 1.18 -21.96
N MET A 26 -24.01 1.94 -21.15
CA MET A 26 -23.41 2.87 -20.17
C MET A 26 -22.64 2.16 -19.07
N THR A 27 -23.15 1.03 -18.56
CA THR A 27 -22.40 0.23 -17.58
C THR A 27 -21.12 -0.33 -18.19
N ASP A 28 -21.13 -0.79 -19.44
CA ASP A 28 -19.97 -1.38 -20.11
C ASP A 28 -18.89 -0.33 -20.42
N LEU A 29 -19.30 0.87 -20.83
CA LEU A 29 -18.39 2.00 -21.05
C LEU A 29 -17.83 2.55 -19.73
N ALA A 30 -18.63 2.61 -18.67
CA ALA A 30 -18.17 3.03 -17.35
C ALA A 30 -17.19 2.00 -16.75
N THR A 31 -17.47 0.70 -16.87
CA THR A 31 -16.52 -0.33 -16.44
C THR A 31 -15.24 -0.29 -17.26
N THR A 32 -15.33 -0.18 -18.59
CA THR A 32 -14.16 -0.10 -19.47
C THR A 32 -13.32 1.15 -19.19
N THR A 33 -13.97 2.30 -18.95
CA THR A 33 -13.29 3.54 -18.55
C THR A 33 -12.62 3.37 -17.19
N LEU A 34 -13.30 2.77 -16.20
CA LEU A 34 -12.74 2.53 -14.87
C LEU A 34 -11.55 1.57 -14.89
N TYR A 35 -11.64 0.46 -15.65
CA TYR A 35 -10.50 -0.44 -15.87
C TYR A 35 -9.36 0.33 -16.53
N LEU A 36 -9.60 0.99 -17.68
CA LEU A 36 -8.56 1.77 -18.37
C LEU A 36 -7.90 2.82 -17.46
N THR A 37 -8.67 3.48 -16.60
CA THR A 37 -8.11 4.42 -15.60
C THR A 37 -7.30 3.72 -14.50
N ARG A 38 -7.67 2.50 -14.10
CA ARG A 38 -6.91 1.68 -13.16
C ARG A 38 -5.60 1.20 -13.76
N GLU A 39 -5.61 0.64 -14.97
CA GLU A 39 -4.39 0.17 -15.63
C GLU A 39 -3.44 1.31 -15.94
N THR A 40 -3.94 2.45 -16.44
CA THR A 40 -3.12 3.64 -16.68
C THR A 40 -2.56 4.21 -15.38
N PHE A 41 -3.36 4.27 -14.31
CA PHE A 41 -2.88 4.67 -12.99
C PHE A 41 -1.80 3.72 -12.45
N LEU A 42 -2.00 2.41 -12.60
CA LEU A 42 -1.01 1.41 -12.18
C LEU A 42 0.29 1.57 -12.96
N GLN A 43 0.24 1.77 -14.28
CA GLN A 43 1.43 2.01 -15.10
C GLN A 43 2.15 3.31 -14.70
N ALA A 44 1.40 4.39 -14.46
CA ALA A 44 1.97 5.64 -13.97
C ALA A 44 2.64 5.46 -12.59
N ALA A 45 2.01 4.70 -11.68
CA ALA A 45 2.54 4.40 -10.36
C ALA A 45 3.82 3.54 -10.42
N ILE A 46 3.87 2.54 -11.30
CA ILE A 46 5.07 1.71 -11.54
C ILE A 46 6.20 2.58 -12.10
N SER A 47 5.91 3.42 -13.11
CA SER A 47 6.88 4.34 -13.69
C SER A 47 7.44 5.32 -12.64
N LEU A 48 6.57 5.89 -11.81
CA LEU A 48 6.97 6.77 -10.71
C LEU A 48 7.84 6.02 -9.68
N LYS A 49 7.46 4.80 -9.29
CA LYS A 49 8.27 3.94 -8.41
C LYS A 49 9.68 3.75 -8.98
N ASP A 50 9.79 3.40 -10.26
CA ASP A 50 11.09 3.12 -10.89
C ASP A 50 11.98 4.37 -10.92
N ARG A 51 11.40 5.55 -11.16
CA ARG A 51 12.12 6.83 -11.04
C ARG A 51 12.58 7.10 -9.61
N VAL A 52 11.74 6.84 -8.61
CA VAL A 52 12.10 7.00 -7.19
C VAL A 52 13.23 6.05 -6.79
N ILE A 53 13.18 4.78 -7.22
CA ILE A 53 14.24 3.80 -6.97
C ILE A 53 15.55 4.26 -7.59
N GLU A 54 15.53 4.73 -8.84
CA GLU A 54 16.73 5.22 -9.53
C GLU A 54 17.39 6.36 -8.74
N ALA A 55 16.61 7.39 -8.40
CA ALA A 55 17.09 8.59 -7.71
C ALA A 55 17.51 8.36 -6.24
N THR A 56 16.92 7.38 -5.57
CA THR A 56 17.16 7.17 -4.12
C THR A 56 18.16 6.05 -3.84
N TRP A 57 18.15 4.98 -4.66
CA TRP A 57 18.93 3.77 -4.43
C TRP A 57 20.12 3.62 -5.38
N LYS A 58 19.92 3.75 -6.70
CA LYS A 58 20.95 3.41 -7.70
C LYS A 58 21.94 4.55 -7.97
N GLU A 59 21.45 5.78 -8.13
CA GLU A 59 22.31 6.96 -8.34
C GLU A 59 23.21 7.26 -7.13
N ARG A 60 22.85 6.74 -5.94
CA ARG A 60 23.59 6.95 -4.70
C ARG A 60 24.81 6.05 -4.51
N GLY A 61 25.05 5.10 -5.43
CA GLY A 61 26.35 4.46 -5.70
C GLY A 61 27.15 3.96 -4.49
N GLY A 62 26.51 3.44 -3.44
CA GLY A 62 27.20 2.84 -2.27
C GLY A 62 28.12 3.77 -1.45
N LEU A 63 28.23 5.05 -1.78
CA LEU A 63 29.30 5.92 -1.31
C LEU A 63 29.04 6.60 0.04
N GLN A 64 27.88 6.38 0.67
CA GLN A 64 27.57 7.12 1.90
C GLN A 64 26.53 6.45 2.79
N LEU A 65 26.78 5.20 3.17
CA LEU A 65 25.97 4.49 4.19
C LEU A 65 25.81 5.34 5.48
N GLN A 66 26.82 6.15 5.82
CA GLN A 66 26.79 7.00 7.02
C GLN A 66 25.98 8.30 6.89
N SER A 67 25.70 8.80 5.66
CA SER A 67 24.88 10.01 5.48
C SER A 67 23.45 9.71 5.03
N MET A 68 23.07 8.42 5.04
CA MET A 68 21.76 7.98 4.61
C MET A 68 20.74 8.20 5.72
N ASP A 69 19.60 8.81 5.40
CA ASP A 69 18.46 8.87 6.31
C ASP A 69 17.70 7.54 6.27
N PRO A 70 17.66 6.74 7.36
CA PRO A 70 17.00 5.44 7.37
C PRO A 70 15.49 5.53 7.64
N THR A 71 14.90 6.73 7.66
CA THR A 71 13.49 6.93 8.05
C THR A 71 12.52 6.72 6.90
N VAL A 72 11.25 6.45 7.20
CA VAL A 72 10.21 6.29 6.16
C VAL A 72 9.84 7.63 5.55
N TYR A 73 9.80 8.70 6.35
CA TYR A 73 9.20 9.98 5.96
C TYR A 73 9.95 10.68 4.82
N THR A 74 11.28 10.77 4.93
CA THR A 74 12.14 11.43 3.93
C THR A 74 13.30 10.56 3.46
N GLY A 75 13.50 9.42 4.12
CA GLY A 75 14.67 8.59 3.95
C GLY A 75 14.47 7.43 2.98
N LEU A 76 15.53 6.61 2.88
CA LEU A 76 15.57 5.48 1.97
C LEU A 76 14.53 4.41 2.31
N LEU A 77 14.11 4.32 3.58
CA LEU A 77 13.07 3.39 3.99
C LEU A 77 11.69 3.75 3.38
N GLY A 78 11.47 5.01 2.97
CA GLY A 78 10.29 5.39 2.18
C GLY A 78 10.28 4.73 0.80
N THR A 79 11.46 4.58 0.18
CA THR A 79 11.63 3.81 -1.06
C THR A 79 11.34 2.33 -0.84
N ALA A 80 11.85 1.73 0.24
CA ALA A 80 11.50 0.35 0.60
C ALA A 80 10.00 0.18 0.80
N PHE A 81 9.35 1.09 1.52
CA PHE A 81 7.91 1.03 1.75
C PHE A 81 7.15 1.11 0.42
N THR A 82 7.57 1.98 -0.51
CA THR A 82 7.00 2.07 -1.86
C THR A 82 7.15 0.75 -2.63
N CYS A 83 8.31 0.08 -2.54
CA CYS A 83 8.52 -1.24 -3.14
C CYS A 83 7.60 -2.30 -2.54
N LEU A 84 7.41 -2.31 -1.21
CA LEU A 84 6.47 -3.22 -0.55
C LEU A 84 5.04 -2.99 -1.04
N ARG A 85 4.61 -1.72 -1.15
CA ARG A 85 3.27 -1.38 -1.67
C ARG A 85 3.09 -1.82 -3.12
N SER A 86 4.13 -1.70 -3.94
CA SER A 86 4.11 -2.17 -5.32
C SER A 86 4.01 -3.69 -5.40
N TYR A 87 4.78 -4.42 -4.58
CA TYR A 87 4.66 -5.88 -4.44
C TYR A 87 3.25 -6.29 -4.03
N GLN A 88 2.65 -5.63 -3.05
CA GLN A 88 1.27 -5.93 -2.62
C GLN A 88 0.24 -5.70 -3.74
N ALA A 89 0.45 -4.70 -4.60
CA ALA A 89 -0.44 -4.40 -5.70
C ALA A 89 -0.26 -5.30 -6.93
N THR A 90 0.96 -5.79 -7.18
CA THR A 90 1.34 -6.46 -8.45
C THR A 90 1.80 -7.91 -8.29
N GLY A 91 2.19 -8.34 -7.09
CA GLY A 91 2.86 -9.61 -6.84
C GLY A 91 4.32 -9.67 -7.30
N CYS A 92 4.91 -8.53 -7.70
CA CYS A 92 6.26 -8.45 -8.26
C CYS A 92 7.36 -8.83 -7.25
N GLN A 93 7.95 -10.01 -7.43
CA GLN A 93 8.96 -10.54 -6.50
C GLN A 93 10.25 -9.72 -6.47
N SER A 94 10.63 -9.06 -7.56
CA SER A 94 11.80 -8.19 -7.57
C SER A 94 11.61 -6.95 -6.68
N ASP A 95 10.38 -6.42 -6.60
CA ASP A 95 10.09 -5.31 -5.69
C ASP A 95 10.16 -5.76 -4.22
N LEU A 96 9.70 -6.97 -3.90
CA LEU A 96 9.85 -7.54 -2.55
C LEU A 96 11.33 -7.77 -2.19
N GLN A 97 12.12 -8.27 -3.15
CA GLN A 97 13.54 -8.51 -2.95
C GLN A 97 14.30 -7.19 -2.73
N LEU A 98 14.06 -6.18 -3.56
CA LEU A 98 14.66 -4.86 -3.42
C LEU A 98 14.24 -4.19 -2.10
N CYS A 99 12.98 -4.35 -1.70
CA CYS A 99 12.50 -3.88 -0.41
C CYS A 99 13.34 -4.47 0.73
N ALA A 100 13.60 -5.78 0.72
CA ALA A 100 14.42 -6.44 1.74
C ALA A 100 15.85 -5.90 1.79
N GLU A 101 16.49 -5.69 0.63
CA GLU A 101 17.86 -5.16 0.53
C GLU A 101 17.97 -3.74 1.11
N ILE A 102 17.00 -2.89 0.77
CA ILE A 102 16.95 -1.53 1.31
C ILE A 102 16.74 -1.55 2.82
N VAL A 103 15.82 -2.38 3.32
CA VAL A 103 15.56 -2.50 4.77
C VAL A 103 16.82 -2.99 5.50
N ASP A 104 17.50 -4.02 4.99
CA ASP A 104 18.75 -4.55 5.57
C ASP A 104 19.80 -3.42 5.68
N THR A 105 19.91 -2.59 4.64
CA THR A 105 20.79 -1.42 4.62
C THR A 105 20.37 -0.36 5.64
N CYS A 106 19.08 -0.01 5.71
CA CYS A 106 18.55 0.92 6.70
C CYS A 106 18.73 0.41 8.13
N ALA A 107 18.61 -0.90 8.37
CA ALA A 107 18.77 -1.52 9.68
C ALA A 107 20.22 -1.45 10.19
N ALA A 108 21.20 -1.61 9.29
CA ALA A 108 22.61 -1.40 9.62
C ALA A 108 22.88 0.03 10.10
N VAL A 109 22.26 1.03 9.47
CA VAL A 109 22.38 2.46 9.86
C VAL A 109 21.57 2.76 11.14
N ALA A 110 20.37 2.19 11.27
CA ALA A 110 19.51 2.46 12.42
C ALA A 110 20.07 1.89 13.73
N ARG A 111 20.81 0.77 13.67
CA ARG A 111 21.46 0.15 14.84
C ARG A 111 22.45 1.06 15.56
N SER A 112 23.13 1.95 14.84
CA SER A 112 24.07 2.92 15.44
C SER A 112 23.39 4.22 15.89
N SER A 113 22.09 4.36 15.62
CA SER A 113 21.32 5.58 15.88
C SER A 113 20.51 5.49 17.17
N LYS A 114 20.55 6.53 18.00
CA LYS A 114 19.72 6.66 19.23
C LYS A 114 18.33 7.25 18.94
N ARG A 115 17.88 7.29 17.69
CA ARG A 115 16.60 7.92 17.30
C ARG A 115 15.40 7.21 17.95
N HIS A 116 14.32 7.97 18.15
CA HIS A 116 13.07 7.49 18.75
C HIS A 116 12.45 6.32 17.99
N LEU A 117 11.63 5.53 18.68
CA LEU A 117 10.87 4.40 18.12
C LEU A 117 9.57 4.83 17.46
N THR A 118 9.66 5.74 16.50
CA THR A 118 8.52 6.07 15.64
C THR A 118 8.63 5.35 14.31
N PHE A 119 7.49 5.11 13.68
CA PHE A 119 7.48 4.48 12.36
C PHE A 119 8.02 5.42 11.29
N LEU A 120 7.52 6.65 11.24
CA LEU A 120 7.85 7.58 10.15
C LEU A 120 9.26 8.14 10.25
N CYS A 121 9.70 8.53 11.45
CA CYS A 121 10.94 9.29 11.64
C CYS A 121 11.97 8.55 12.51
N GLY A 122 11.74 7.27 12.79
CA GLY A 122 12.46 6.53 13.82
C GLY A 122 12.95 5.17 13.37
N SER A 123 13.74 4.54 14.23
CA SER A 123 14.22 3.16 14.03
C SER A 123 13.08 2.14 14.13
N GLY A 124 11.97 2.51 14.78
CA GLY A 124 10.76 1.68 14.86
C GLY A 124 10.20 1.33 13.48
N GLY A 125 10.27 2.26 12.52
CA GLY A 125 9.85 2.01 11.13
C GLY A 125 10.70 0.96 10.43
N VAL A 126 12.01 1.03 10.63
CA VAL A 126 12.99 0.13 10.00
C VAL A 126 12.72 -1.30 10.44
N TYR A 127 12.61 -1.52 11.74
CA TYR A 127 12.43 -2.86 12.29
C TYR A 127 11.02 -3.40 12.01
N ALA A 128 9.98 -2.56 12.12
CA ALA A 128 8.62 -2.98 11.79
C ALA A 128 8.48 -3.39 10.31
N LEU A 129 9.02 -2.58 9.39
CA LEU A 129 9.00 -2.90 7.97
C LEU A 129 9.81 -4.16 7.66
N GLY A 130 10.98 -4.33 8.30
CA GLY A 130 11.79 -5.52 8.13
C GLY A 130 11.12 -6.80 8.60
N ALA A 131 10.42 -6.78 9.74
CA ALA A 131 9.66 -7.94 10.20
C ALA A 131 8.56 -8.32 9.21
N VAL A 132 7.84 -7.34 8.65
CA VAL A 132 6.79 -7.57 7.65
C VAL A 132 7.37 -8.15 6.35
N VAL A 133 8.45 -7.57 5.83
CA VAL A 133 9.11 -8.03 4.60
C VAL A 133 9.67 -9.45 4.78
N ALA A 134 10.33 -9.72 5.91
CA ALA A 134 10.82 -11.05 6.24
C ALA A 134 9.69 -12.08 6.30
N ASN A 135 8.53 -11.70 6.86
CA ASN A 135 7.35 -12.56 6.87
C ASN A 135 6.81 -12.83 5.46
N TYR A 136 6.77 -11.84 4.56
CA TYR A 136 6.40 -12.08 3.15
C TYR A 136 7.38 -12.99 2.41
N LYS A 137 8.63 -13.07 2.86
CA LYS A 137 9.67 -13.95 2.31
C LYS A 137 9.75 -15.31 3.01
N ASP A 138 8.85 -15.59 3.97
CA ASP A 138 8.88 -16.76 4.85
C ASP A 138 10.21 -16.94 5.61
N ASP A 139 10.95 -15.84 5.83
CA ASP A 139 12.23 -15.82 6.53
C ASP A 139 12.00 -15.59 8.04
N CYS A 140 11.77 -16.69 8.75
CA CYS A 140 11.49 -16.64 10.19
C CYS A 140 12.67 -16.07 10.99
N GLN A 141 13.91 -16.38 10.60
CA GLN A 141 15.10 -15.91 11.32
C GLN A 141 15.24 -14.39 11.24
N ARG A 142 15.10 -13.81 10.03
CA ARG A 142 15.10 -12.35 9.88
C ARG A 142 13.92 -11.70 10.58
N ARG A 143 12.73 -12.29 10.50
CA ARG A 143 11.55 -11.75 11.18
C ARG A 143 11.82 -11.62 12.68
N ASP A 144 12.28 -12.69 13.30
CA ASP A 144 12.54 -12.72 14.74
C ASP A 144 13.67 -11.75 15.11
N LEU A 145 14.72 -11.66 14.28
CA LEU A 145 15.77 -10.64 14.43
C LEU A 145 15.21 -9.21 14.46
N TYR A 146 14.31 -8.84 13.54
CA TYR A 146 13.74 -7.50 13.52
C TYR A 146 12.80 -7.24 14.71
N LEU A 147 12.05 -8.25 15.14
CA LEU A 147 11.22 -8.15 16.34
C LEU A 147 12.09 -7.93 17.58
N ASP A 148 13.19 -8.67 17.71
CA ASP A 148 14.14 -8.51 18.81
C ASP A 148 14.77 -7.11 18.81
N LEU A 149 15.20 -6.61 17.64
CA LEU A 149 15.74 -5.24 17.53
C LEU A 149 14.71 -4.18 17.94
N PHE A 150 13.45 -4.37 17.56
CA PHE A 150 12.37 -3.47 17.94
C PHE A 150 12.13 -3.48 19.46
N LEU A 151 12.11 -4.67 20.08
CA LEU A 151 11.88 -4.85 21.51
C LEU A 151 13.06 -4.36 22.36
N GLU A 152 14.29 -4.66 21.96
CA GLU A 152 15.50 -4.21 22.64
C GLU A 152 15.58 -2.69 22.65
N SER A 153 15.27 -2.06 21.51
CA SER A 153 15.20 -0.61 21.41
C SER A 153 14.04 -0.03 22.25
N GLY A 154 12.96 -0.80 22.43
CA GLY A 154 11.70 -0.43 23.10
C GLY A 154 11.69 -0.56 24.61
N ARG A 155 12.75 -1.11 25.20
CA ARG A 155 12.87 -1.31 26.65
C ARG A 155 12.99 0.00 27.46
N ARG A 156 12.96 1.17 26.80
CA ARG A 156 12.96 2.50 27.45
C ARG A 156 11.72 3.36 27.18
N ASP A 157 10.91 3.06 26.16
CA ASP A 157 9.69 3.81 25.85
C ASP A 157 8.59 2.84 25.38
N CYS A 158 7.62 2.60 26.27
CA CYS A 158 6.48 1.75 26.00
C CYS A 158 5.62 2.29 24.84
N ASN A 159 5.60 1.57 23.71
CA ASN A 159 4.46 1.60 22.80
C ASN A 159 4.36 0.35 21.90
N LEU A 160 4.28 -0.83 22.54
CA LEU A 160 3.95 -2.11 21.87
C LEU A 160 2.63 -2.03 21.07
N LEU A 161 1.72 -1.13 21.47
CA LEU A 161 0.48 -0.83 20.77
C LEU A 161 0.71 -0.25 19.37
N VAL A 162 1.82 0.46 19.13
CA VAL A 162 2.15 1.04 17.82
C VAL A 162 2.65 -0.02 16.84
N LEU A 163 3.45 -1.01 17.29
CA LEU A 163 3.83 -2.14 16.43
C LEU A 163 2.60 -2.98 16.07
N LEU A 164 1.76 -3.31 17.08
CA LEU A 164 0.49 -4.00 16.83
C LEU A 164 -0.41 -3.18 15.89
N THR A 165 -0.52 -1.87 16.06
CA THR A 165 -1.37 -1.03 15.20
C THR A 165 -0.78 -0.81 13.81
N LEU A 166 0.53 -0.76 13.62
CA LEU A 166 1.16 -0.61 12.30
C LEU A 166 1.21 -1.92 11.53
N VAL A 167 1.52 -3.02 12.22
CA VAL A 167 1.34 -4.36 11.66
C VAL A 167 -0.13 -4.54 11.31
N ARG A 168 -1.06 -4.14 12.17
CA ARG A 168 -2.50 -4.26 11.93
C ARG A 168 -3.05 -3.27 10.90
N LEU A 169 -2.53 -2.06 10.75
CA LEU A 169 -2.91 -1.13 9.68
C LEU A 169 -2.29 -1.51 8.34
N SER A 170 -1.09 -2.08 8.36
CA SER A 170 -0.44 -2.61 7.16
C SER A 170 -1.02 -3.96 6.73
N ILE A 171 -1.70 -4.69 7.62
CA ILE A 171 -2.32 -6.00 7.37
C ILE A 171 -3.86 -5.92 7.18
N ASP A 172 -4.59 -5.17 7.99
CA ASP A 172 -6.07 -5.13 7.98
C ASP A 172 -6.64 -4.22 6.87
N GLY A 173 -5.80 -3.49 6.13
CA GLY A 173 -6.23 -2.74 4.93
C GLY A 173 -6.60 -3.62 3.74
N PHE A 174 -6.33 -4.94 3.78
CA PHE A 174 -6.55 -5.83 2.64
C PHE A 174 -7.13 -7.18 3.08
N HIS A 175 -8.44 -7.27 2.89
CA HIS A 175 -9.32 -8.40 3.12
C HIS A 175 -8.72 -9.81 2.82
N THR A 176 -8.96 -10.73 3.77
CA THR A 176 -9.15 -12.21 3.66
C THR A 176 -8.02 -13.26 3.60
N ARG A 177 -6.72 -12.99 3.79
CA ARG A 177 -5.74 -14.12 3.87
C ARG A 177 -4.76 -14.16 5.05
N THR A 178 -4.81 -13.20 5.97
CA THR A 178 -3.75 -13.02 6.99
C THR A 178 -4.15 -13.39 8.42
N LEU A 179 -5.16 -14.25 8.61
CA LEU A 179 -5.52 -14.77 9.94
C LEU A 179 -4.57 -15.85 10.49
N LYS A 180 -3.52 -16.21 9.75
CA LYS A 180 -2.54 -17.23 10.18
C LYS A 180 -1.38 -16.68 11.02
N ILE A 181 -1.10 -15.37 10.97
CA ILE A 181 0.04 -14.76 11.66
C ILE A 181 -0.23 -14.63 13.18
N LEU A 182 -1.48 -14.33 13.57
CA LEU A 182 -1.89 -14.20 14.98
C LEU A 182 -2.15 -15.52 15.71
N ARG A 183 -2.06 -16.66 15.02
CA ARG A 183 -2.29 -17.99 15.62
C ARG A 183 -1.01 -18.75 15.99
N LYS A 184 0.16 -18.14 15.76
CA LYS A 184 1.48 -18.74 16.05
C LYS A 184 2.33 -17.93 17.05
N MET A 185 1.77 -16.86 17.62
CA MET A 185 2.23 -16.27 18.87
C MET A 185 1.28 -16.72 19.98
#